data_AF-A0A6J7EHQ7-F1
#
_entry.id   AF-A0A6J7EHQ7-F1
#
_cell.length_a   1.000
_cell.length_b   1.000
_cell.length_c   1.000
_cell.angle_alpha   90.00
_cell.angle_beta   90.00
_cell.angle_gamma   90.00
#
_symmetry.space_group_name_H-M   'P 1'
#
loop_
_entity.id
_entity.type
_entity.pdbx_description
1 polymer ?
#
loop_
_entity_poly.entity_id
_entity_poly.type
_entity_poly.pdbx_seq_one_letter_code
_entity_poly.pdbx_strand_id
1 'polypeptide(L)'
;MGAMFGFIAFLHIAGGLLMLKATSGRYELSDGSLFGWGTAALAYVLGMRHAFDADHISAIDNTTRKLMSEGQRPLAVGFFFSLGHSSVVFALALLLNFGIKALGGQLKDEDSTLHHYTGLIGTSVSGTFLMLIAILNLVILVSIVGVFIQMRKGTYSDEELEKHLNSRGLLMRFFGPIARRIDKSWKMYPLGILFGLGFDTATEIGLLVLAGSSVVAGLPWWAIISLPLFFAGGMSLLDTIDGSFMNFAYGWAFSKPVRKVYYNIIITGLSVAVALFVGGLEICQVIAGQLNLTGGFWDYALAFDLNSAGYFIVGAFVVVWSVALLLWRYGKIEERWHNKAHAAQLARGENTDHAAAGIELGPIRDGFKID
;
A
#
# COMPACT_ATOMS: atom_id res chain seq x y z
N MET A 1 -11.29 1.33 -13.88
CA MET A 1 -10.87 2.74 -13.85
C MET A 1 -12.05 3.69 -13.79
N GLY A 2 -12.91 3.77 -14.81
CA GLY A 2 -14.06 4.71 -14.80
C GLY A 2 -14.98 4.58 -13.58
N ALA A 3 -15.40 3.36 -13.24
CA ALA A 3 -16.24 3.12 -12.05
C ALA A 3 -15.56 3.49 -10.72
N MET A 4 -14.24 3.34 -10.63
CA MET A 4 -13.44 3.62 -9.44
C MET A 4 -13.35 5.13 -9.17
N PHE A 5 -12.92 5.91 -10.18
CA PHE A 5 -12.92 7.36 -10.09
C PHE A 5 -14.33 7.94 -9.99
N GLY A 6 -15.32 7.29 -10.61
CA GLY A 6 -16.73 7.63 -10.44
C GLY A 6 -17.21 7.48 -9.00
N PHE A 7 -16.80 6.41 -8.30
CA PHE A 7 -17.12 6.22 -6.88
C PHE A 7 -16.40 7.24 -5.99
N ILE A 8 -15.12 7.51 -6.25
CA ILE A 8 -14.38 8.55 -5.52
C ILE A 8 -15.06 9.92 -5.72
N ALA A 9 -15.45 10.26 -6.95
CA ALA A 9 -16.19 11.48 -7.23
C ALA A 9 -17.55 11.50 -6.50
N PHE A 10 -18.25 10.36 -6.45
CA PHE A 10 -19.48 10.23 -5.68
C PHE A 10 -19.27 10.53 -4.19
N LEU A 11 -18.21 10.03 -3.55
CA LEU A 11 -17.90 10.34 -2.14
C LEU A 11 -17.75 11.85 -1.91
N HIS A 12 -17.00 12.52 -2.79
CA HIS A 12 -16.77 13.97 -2.70
C HIS A 12 -18.05 14.77 -2.94
N ILE A 13 -18.83 14.39 -3.95
CA ILE A 13 -20.07 15.08 -4.31
C ILE A 13 -21.11 14.88 -3.20
N ALA A 14 -21.29 13.64 -2.71
CA ALA A 14 -22.21 13.34 -1.63
C ALA A 14 -21.81 14.07 -0.33
N GLY A 15 -20.53 14.00 0.06
CA GLY A 15 -20.01 14.73 1.22
C GLY A 15 -20.20 16.25 1.07
N GLY A 16 -19.91 16.79 -0.11
CA GLY A 16 -20.10 18.21 -0.43
C GLY A 16 -21.54 18.67 -0.36
N LEU A 17 -22.49 17.90 -0.92
CA LEU A 17 -23.92 18.21 -0.85
C LEU A 17 -24.46 18.19 0.59
N LEU A 18 -24.04 17.20 1.39
CA LEU A 18 -24.42 17.13 2.80
C LEU A 18 -23.82 18.29 3.61
N MET A 19 -22.57 18.66 3.32
CA MET A 19 -21.89 19.79 3.97
C MET A 19 -22.47 21.15 3.56
N LEU A 20 -22.85 21.33 2.30
CA LEU A 20 -23.59 22.52 1.85
C LEU A 20 -24.92 22.66 2.61
N LYS A 21 -25.65 21.56 2.77
CA LYS A 21 -26.88 21.55 3.55
C LYS A 21 -26.61 21.86 5.03
N ALA A 22 -25.57 21.27 5.61
CA ALA A 22 -25.19 21.49 7.01
C ALA A 22 -24.77 22.95 7.28
N THR A 23 -23.93 23.53 6.43
CA THR A 23 -23.42 24.91 6.58
C THR A 23 -24.51 25.96 6.45
N SER A 24 -25.62 25.66 5.75
CA SER A 24 -26.78 26.55 5.69
C SER A 24 -27.45 26.78 7.06
N GLY A 25 -27.28 25.85 8.01
CA GLY A 25 -27.85 25.92 9.35
C GLY A 25 -27.04 26.71 10.39
N ARG A 26 -25.83 27.20 10.06
CA ARG A 26 -24.91 27.92 10.97
C ARG A 26 -24.72 27.23 12.33
N TYR A 27 -24.41 25.94 12.31
CA TYR A 27 -24.21 25.19 13.54
C TYR A 27 -22.84 25.44 14.18
N GLU A 28 -22.77 25.42 15.50
CA GLU A 28 -21.55 25.53 16.30
C GLU A 28 -21.18 24.17 16.91
N LEU A 29 -19.87 23.87 17.00
CA LEU A 29 -19.34 22.72 17.73
C LEU A 29 -19.32 23.02 19.24
N SER A 30 -19.09 21.99 20.03
CA SER A 30 -19.01 22.07 21.50
C SER A 30 -17.90 22.99 22.04
N ASP A 31 -16.92 23.35 21.22
CA ASP A 31 -15.82 24.28 21.54
C ASP A 31 -16.11 25.74 21.10
N GLY A 32 -17.30 26.01 20.56
CA GLY A 32 -17.69 27.31 20.03
C GLY A 32 -17.18 27.62 18.62
N SER A 33 -16.48 26.68 17.96
CA SER A 33 -16.09 26.82 16.56
C SER A 33 -17.26 26.54 15.62
N LEU A 34 -17.32 27.20 14.47
CA LEU A 34 -18.37 26.98 13.49
C LEU A 34 -18.16 25.65 12.75
N PHE A 35 -19.18 24.81 12.73
CA PHE A 35 -19.19 23.60 11.92
C PHE A 35 -19.32 23.99 10.44
N GLY A 36 -18.40 23.50 9.60
CA GLY A 36 -18.47 23.78 8.18
C GLY A 36 -17.29 23.28 7.38
N TRP A 37 -16.90 24.04 6.36
CA TRP A 37 -15.87 23.60 5.42
C TRP A 37 -14.50 23.39 6.05
N GLY A 38 -14.18 24.05 7.17
CA GLY A 38 -12.97 23.78 7.94
C GLY A 38 -12.93 22.37 8.53
N THR A 39 -14.05 21.89 9.10
CA THR A 39 -14.15 20.53 9.64
C THR A 39 -14.19 19.49 8.53
N ALA A 40 -14.84 19.78 7.40
CA ALA A 40 -14.78 18.95 6.19
C ALA A 40 -13.35 18.80 5.66
N ALA A 41 -12.62 19.92 5.55
CA ALA A 41 -11.24 19.92 5.09
C ALA A 41 -10.33 19.15 6.05
N LEU A 42 -10.53 19.29 7.36
CA LEU A 42 -9.80 18.51 8.36
C LEU A 42 -10.07 17.01 8.19
N ALA A 43 -11.33 16.58 8.09
CA ALA A 43 -11.68 15.17 7.86
C ALA A 43 -11.07 14.62 6.56
N TYR A 44 -11.07 15.41 5.50
CA TYR A 44 -10.44 15.07 4.22
C TYR A 44 -8.92 14.90 4.35
N VAL A 45 -8.25 15.83 5.04
CA VAL A 45 -6.81 15.78 5.30
C VAL A 45 -6.44 14.62 6.22
N LEU A 46 -7.26 14.30 7.21
CA LEU A 46 -7.06 13.11 8.06
C LEU A 46 -7.12 11.84 7.22
N GLY A 47 -8.10 11.71 6.31
CA GLY A 47 -8.17 10.58 5.39
C GLY A 47 -6.99 10.50 4.43
N MET A 48 -6.56 11.63 3.87
CA MET A 48 -5.36 11.69 3.04
C MET A 48 -4.09 11.32 3.82
N ARG A 49 -3.94 11.82 5.05
CA ARG A 49 -2.80 11.50 5.91
C ARG A 49 -2.76 10.01 6.22
N HIS A 50 -3.91 9.43 6.51
CA HIS A 50 -4.04 8.03 6.85
C HIS A 50 -3.68 7.09 5.68
N ALA A 51 -3.95 7.50 4.44
CA ALA A 51 -3.47 6.80 3.25
C ALA A 51 -1.92 6.73 3.16
N PHE A 52 -1.20 7.61 3.85
CA PHE A 52 0.26 7.59 3.91
C PHE A 52 0.82 6.73 5.04
N ASP A 53 -0.02 6.06 5.82
CA ASP A 53 0.46 5.18 6.87
C ASP A 53 1.26 4.02 6.27
N ALA A 54 2.31 3.64 7.02
CA ALA A 54 3.35 2.76 6.54
C ALA A 54 2.84 1.37 6.15
N ASP A 55 1.83 0.91 6.87
CA ASP A 55 1.13 -0.36 6.69
C ASP A 55 0.24 -0.37 5.43
N HIS A 56 -0.46 0.74 5.15
CA HIS A 56 -1.28 0.93 3.97
C HIS A 56 -0.44 0.90 2.69
N ILE A 57 0.59 1.76 2.62
CA ILE A 57 1.55 1.79 1.50
C ILE A 57 2.16 0.39 1.32
N SER A 58 2.62 -0.23 2.41
CA SER A 58 3.24 -1.55 2.35
C SER A 58 2.30 -2.62 1.82
N ALA A 59 1.05 -2.66 2.29
CA ALA A 59 0.05 -3.64 1.89
C ALA A 59 -0.35 -3.49 0.42
N ILE A 60 -0.58 -2.25 -0.04
CA ILE A 60 -0.97 -1.93 -1.41
C ILE A 60 0.17 -2.24 -2.38
N ASP A 61 1.38 -1.78 -2.09
CA ASP A 61 2.58 -2.01 -2.91
C ASP A 61 2.88 -3.50 -3.08
N ASN A 62 2.98 -4.21 -1.95
CA ASN A 62 3.38 -5.60 -1.97
C ASN A 62 2.32 -6.48 -2.63
N THR A 63 1.03 -6.19 -2.43
CA THR A 63 -0.04 -6.93 -3.12
C THR A 63 -0.06 -6.61 -4.62
N THR A 64 0.08 -5.34 -4.99
CA THR A 64 0.20 -4.92 -6.40
C THR A 64 1.35 -5.66 -7.06
N ARG A 65 2.50 -5.74 -6.40
CA ARG A 65 3.68 -6.43 -6.91
C ARG A 65 3.46 -7.92 -7.11
N LYS A 66 2.91 -8.59 -6.11
CA LYS A 66 2.57 -10.01 -6.19
C LYS A 66 1.67 -10.29 -7.40
N LEU A 67 0.56 -9.56 -7.53
CA LEU A 67 -0.39 -9.74 -8.63
C LEU A 67 0.21 -9.44 -10.00
N MET A 68 1.09 -8.44 -10.10
CA MET A 68 1.82 -8.16 -11.33
C MET A 68 2.81 -9.27 -11.71
N SER A 69 3.46 -9.88 -10.73
CA SER A 69 4.35 -11.04 -10.96
C SER A 69 3.59 -12.27 -11.48
N GLU A 70 2.28 -12.34 -11.20
CA GLU A 70 1.34 -13.34 -11.70
C GLU A 70 0.74 -12.93 -13.07
N GLY A 71 1.28 -11.89 -13.72
CA GLY A 71 0.86 -11.44 -15.05
C GLY A 71 -0.37 -10.54 -15.08
N GLN A 72 -0.88 -10.08 -13.93
CA GLN A 72 -2.06 -9.22 -13.86
C GLN A 72 -1.72 -7.73 -13.99
N ARG A 73 -2.76 -6.91 -14.22
CA ARG A 73 -2.71 -5.43 -14.16
C ARG A 73 -3.61 -4.90 -13.03
N PRO A 74 -3.20 -5.05 -11.77
CA PRO A 74 -4.05 -4.84 -10.59
C PRO A 74 -4.19 -3.34 -10.24
N LEU A 75 -4.88 -2.56 -11.07
CA LEU A 75 -5.03 -1.10 -10.91
C LEU A 75 -5.92 -0.67 -9.72
N ALA A 76 -6.68 -1.59 -9.13
CA ALA A 76 -7.71 -1.28 -8.12
C ALA A 76 -7.36 -1.75 -6.70
N VAL A 77 -6.11 -2.17 -6.45
CA VAL A 77 -5.68 -2.72 -5.15
C VAL A 77 -5.91 -1.72 -4.02
N GLY A 78 -5.36 -0.51 -4.15
CA GLY A 78 -5.52 0.54 -3.14
C GLY A 78 -6.95 1.06 -3.01
N PHE A 79 -7.71 1.11 -4.11
CA PHE A 79 -9.13 1.47 -4.04
C PHE A 79 -9.94 0.50 -3.17
N PHE A 80 -9.82 -0.81 -3.40
CA PHE A 80 -10.58 -1.78 -2.62
C PHE A 80 -10.10 -1.83 -1.17
N PHE A 81 -8.79 -1.69 -0.94
CA PHE A 81 -8.23 -1.60 0.40
C PHE A 81 -8.79 -0.41 1.19
N SER A 82 -8.63 0.81 0.69
CA SER A 82 -9.16 2.03 1.32
C SER A 82 -10.67 1.99 1.52
N LEU A 83 -11.43 1.43 0.57
CA LEU A 83 -12.88 1.35 0.68
C LEU A 83 -13.30 0.38 1.79
N GLY A 84 -12.60 -0.74 1.94
CA GLY A 84 -12.81 -1.68 3.04
C GLY A 84 -12.53 -1.02 4.39
N HIS A 85 -11.39 -0.35 4.52
CA HIS A 85 -11.00 0.39 5.72
C HIS A 85 -12.03 1.48 6.04
N SER A 86 -12.32 2.36 5.08
CA SER A 86 -13.25 3.48 5.23
C SER A 86 -14.67 3.03 5.57
N SER A 87 -15.06 1.80 5.23
CA SER A 87 -16.36 1.24 5.62
C SER A 87 -16.48 1.04 7.13
N VAL A 88 -15.38 0.66 7.79
CA VAL A 88 -15.34 0.52 9.26
C VAL A 88 -15.46 1.90 9.90
N VAL A 89 -14.63 2.84 9.50
CA VAL A 89 -14.64 4.23 9.96
C VAL A 89 -16.03 4.88 9.77
N PHE A 90 -16.65 4.66 8.62
CA PHE A 90 -18.01 5.15 8.33
C PHE A 90 -19.06 4.51 9.23
N ALA A 91 -19.00 3.19 9.43
CA ALA A 91 -19.90 2.48 10.33
C ALA A 91 -19.77 2.98 11.77
N LEU A 92 -18.55 3.22 12.25
CA LEU A 92 -18.30 3.75 13.59
C LEU A 92 -18.85 5.18 13.75
N ALA A 93 -18.64 6.05 12.77
CA ALA A 93 -19.23 7.39 12.76
C ALA A 93 -20.78 7.35 12.78
N LEU A 94 -21.40 6.39 12.08
CA LEU A 94 -22.85 6.16 12.15
C LEU A 94 -23.31 5.68 13.53
N LEU A 95 -22.60 4.71 14.12
CA LEU A 95 -22.92 4.19 15.44
C LEU A 95 -22.81 5.26 16.52
N LEU A 96 -21.82 6.15 16.41
CA LEU A 96 -21.69 7.36 17.23
C LEU A 96 -22.88 8.31 17.05
N ASN A 97 -23.31 8.55 15.80
CA ASN A 97 -24.45 9.40 15.49
C ASN A 97 -25.76 8.92 16.14
N PHE A 98 -25.99 7.61 16.19
CA PHE A 98 -27.18 7.04 16.84
C PHE A 98 -27.05 6.96 18.38
N GLY A 99 -26.01 7.57 18.95
CA GLY A 99 -25.92 7.76 20.39
C GLY A 99 -25.74 6.46 21.15
N ILE A 100 -25.03 5.48 20.58
CA ILE A 100 -24.58 4.32 21.33
C ILE A 100 -23.57 4.83 22.37
N LYS A 101 -24.08 5.28 23.52
CA LYS A 101 -23.32 5.92 24.61
C LYS A 101 -22.14 5.08 25.09
N ALA A 102 -22.25 3.76 24.95
CA ALA A 102 -21.16 2.81 25.24
C ALA A 102 -19.92 3.06 24.37
N LEU A 103 -20.10 3.37 23.08
CA LEU A 103 -18.99 3.62 22.16
C LEU A 103 -18.30 4.96 22.43
N GLY A 104 -19.07 6.03 22.72
CA GLY A 104 -18.49 7.35 23.00
C GLY A 104 -17.62 7.39 24.28
N GLY A 105 -17.98 6.59 25.29
CA GLY A 105 -17.17 6.42 26.50
C GLY A 105 -15.94 5.54 26.28
N GLN A 106 -16.12 4.40 25.59
CA GLN A 106 -15.02 3.48 25.27
C GLN A 106 -14.00 4.07 24.29
N LEU A 107 -14.41 4.97 23.39
CA LEU A 107 -13.48 5.59 22.44
C LEU A 107 -12.63 6.70 23.05
N LYS A 108 -13.11 7.35 24.13
CA LYS A 108 -12.37 8.41 24.84
C LYS A 108 -11.40 7.89 25.90
N ASP A 109 -11.60 6.66 26.34
CA ASP A 109 -10.79 6.02 27.36
C ASP A 109 -9.75 5.12 26.69
N GLU A 110 -8.49 5.54 26.66
CA GLU A 110 -7.39 4.80 26.01
C GLU A 110 -7.21 3.39 26.62
N ASP A 111 -7.66 3.17 27.87
CA ASP A 111 -7.64 1.87 28.55
C ASP A 111 -8.91 1.02 28.33
N SER A 112 -9.80 1.41 27.41
CA SER A 112 -11.04 0.65 27.20
C SER A 112 -10.79 -0.73 26.59
N THR A 113 -11.62 -1.69 26.99
CA THR A 113 -11.56 -3.06 26.45
C THR A 113 -11.77 -3.10 24.93
N LEU A 114 -12.55 -2.17 24.38
CA LEU A 114 -12.76 -2.09 22.94
C LEU A 114 -11.44 -1.74 22.25
N HIS A 115 -10.81 -0.62 22.63
CA HIS A 115 -9.52 -0.19 22.08
C HIS A 115 -8.46 -1.28 22.18
N HIS A 116 -8.35 -1.94 23.35
CA HIS A 116 -7.38 -3.02 23.54
C HIS A 116 -7.58 -4.18 22.55
N TYR A 117 -8.79 -4.73 22.44
CA TYR A 117 -9.03 -5.89 21.58
C TYR A 117 -9.02 -5.54 20.10
N THR A 118 -9.54 -4.38 19.72
CA THR A 118 -9.58 -3.97 18.31
C THR A 118 -8.20 -3.58 17.81
N GLY A 119 -7.40 -2.85 18.60
CA GLY A 119 -6.00 -2.57 18.31
C GLY A 119 -5.16 -3.84 18.23
N LEU A 120 -5.30 -4.75 19.22
CA LEU A 120 -4.61 -6.05 19.21
C LEU A 120 -4.92 -6.85 17.94
N ILE A 121 -6.20 -6.97 17.56
CA ILE A 121 -6.62 -7.71 16.36
C ILE A 121 -6.08 -7.02 15.11
N GLY A 122 -6.25 -5.71 14.98
CA GLY A 122 -5.82 -4.94 13.83
C GLY A 122 -4.31 -5.01 13.61
N THR A 123 -3.52 -4.66 14.62
CA THR A 123 -2.04 -4.69 14.54
C THR A 123 -1.51 -6.11 14.36
N SER A 124 -2.13 -7.13 14.98
CA SER A 124 -1.75 -8.53 14.74
C SER A 124 -2.03 -8.96 13.29
N VAL A 125 -3.20 -8.61 12.76
CA VAL A 125 -3.58 -8.95 11.38
C VAL A 125 -2.72 -8.20 10.38
N SER A 126 -2.50 -6.90 10.58
CA SER A 126 -1.62 -6.07 9.76
C SER A 126 -0.20 -6.63 9.75
N GLY A 127 0.41 -6.80 10.92
CA GLY A 127 1.80 -7.27 11.02
C GLY A 127 2.00 -8.66 10.44
N THR A 128 1.07 -9.57 10.70
CA THR A 128 1.10 -10.91 10.10
C THR A 128 0.94 -10.86 8.59
N PHE A 129 0.04 -10.03 8.08
CA PHE A 129 -0.20 -9.89 6.65
C PHE A 129 1.02 -9.29 5.94
N LEU A 130 1.57 -8.19 6.47
CA LEU A 130 2.75 -7.52 5.93
C LEU A 130 3.95 -8.45 5.92
N MET A 131 4.20 -9.19 7.00
CA MET A 131 5.27 -10.19 7.01
C MET A 131 5.07 -11.29 5.98
N LEU A 132 3.84 -11.79 5.83
CA LEU A 132 3.54 -12.83 4.86
C LEU A 132 3.77 -12.35 3.43
N ILE A 133 3.23 -11.18 3.06
CA ILE A 133 3.37 -10.66 1.71
C ILE A 133 4.82 -10.24 1.41
N ALA A 134 5.53 -9.73 2.40
CA ALA A 134 6.93 -9.36 2.28
C ALA A 134 7.81 -10.59 2.02
N ILE A 135 7.59 -11.70 2.74
CA ILE A 135 8.30 -12.97 2.49
C ILE A 135 8.01 -13.48 1.07
N LEU A 136 6.76 -13.43 0.62
CA LEU A 136 6.40 -13.83 -0.74
C LEU A 136 7.11 -12.99 -1.80
N ASN A 137 7.10 -11.66 -1.65
CA ASN A 137 7.78 -10.76 -2.58
C ASN A 137 9.31 -10.84 -2.47
N LEU A 138 9.86 -11.18 -1.30
CA LEU A 138 11.29 -11.44 -1.13
C LEU A 138 11.73 -12.66 -1.95
N VAL A 139 10.94 -13.74 -1.94
CA VAL A 139 11.20 -14.92 -2.78
C VAL A 139 11.23 -14.53 -4.26
N ILE A 140 10.24 -13.74 -4.70
CA ILE A 140 10.17 -13.23 -6.07
C ILE A 140 11.40 -12.35 -6.39
N LEU A 141 11.79 -11.48 -5.47
CA LEU A 141 12.95 -10.61 -5.63
C LEU A 141 14.25 -11.41 -5.78
N VAL A 142 14.47 -12.42 -4.92
CA VAL A 142 15.65 -13.30 -5.01
C VAL A 142 15.68 -14.02 -6.35
N SER A 143 14.55 -14.52 -6.85
CA SER A 143 14.48 -15.11 -8.18
C SER A 143 14.90 -14.12 -9.27
N ILE A 144 14.34 -12.90 -9.27
CA ILE A 144 14.65 -11.85 -10.27
C ILE A 144 16.14 -11.45 -10.21
N VAL A 145 16.70 -11.31 -9.02
CA VAL A 145 18.13 -11.00 -8.82
C VAL A 145 19.01 -12.14 -9.31
N GLY A 146 18.60 -13.40 -9.10
CA GLY A 146 19.29 -14.57 -9.64
C GLY A 146 19.38 -14.54 -11.16
N VAL A 147 18.26 -14.31 -11.85
CA VAL A 147 18.22 -14.12 -13.32
C VAL A 147 19.16 -13.00 -13.74
N PHE A 148 19.10 -11.88 -13.03
CA PHE A 148 19.89 -10.70 -13.34
C PHE A 148 21.41 -10.96 -13.24
N ILE A 149 21.85 -11.72 -12.23
CA ILE A 149 23.25 -12.09 -12.06
C ILE A 149 23.69 -13.02 -13.19
N GLN A 150 22.85 -13.98 -13.61
CA GLN A 150 23.15 -14.90 -14.72
C GLN A 150 23.23 -14.17 -16.06
N MET A 151 22.30 -13.24 -16.33
CA MET A 151 22.37 -12.32 -17.48
C MET A 151 23.70 -11.57 -17.54
N ARG A 152 24.17 -11.06 -16.39
CA ARG A 152 25.44 -10.31 -16.32
C ARG A 152 26.66 -11.20 -16.56
N LYS A 153 26.57 -12.50 -16.25
CA LYS A 153 27.65 -13.48 -16.49
C LYS A 153 27.68 -14.01 -17.93
N GLY A 154 26.70 -13.67 -18.76
CA GLY A 154 26.64 -14.09 -20.18
C GLY A 154 26.24 -15.56 -20.38
N THR A 155 25.86 -16.27 -19.32
CA THR A 155 25.33 -17.64 -19.34
C THR A 155 23.81 -17.58 -19.39
N TYR A 156 23.26 -17.06 -20.49
CA TYR A 156 21.82 -16.94 -20.68
C TYR A 156 21.28 -18.25 -21.30
N SER A 157 20.68 -19.10 -20.47
CA SER A 157 19.99 -20.32 -20.88
C SER A 157 18.54 -20.20 -20.43
N ASP A 158 17.61 -20.07 -21.38
CA ASP A 158 16.17 -19.99 -21.08
C ASP A 158 15.67 -21.26 -20.33
N GLU A 159 16.32 -22.41 -20.55
CA GLU A 159 15.96 -23.70 -19.96
C GLU A 159 16.41 -23.86 -18.49
N GLU A 160 17.57 -23.31 -18.08
CA GLU A 160 17.97 -23.30 -16.67
C GLU A 160 17.14 -22.32 -15.83
N LEU A 161 16.66 -21.25 -16.48
CA LEU A 161 15.80 -20.25 -15.88
C LEU A 161 14.41 -20.80 -15.57
N GLU A 162 13.76 -21.51 -16.51
CA GLU A 162 12.50 -22.20 -16.22
C GLU A 162 12.64 -23.24 -15.11
N LYS A 163 13.78 -23.93 -15.05
CA LYS A 163 14.06 -24.91 -13.99
C LYS A 163 14.26 -24.27 -12.61
N HIS A 164 14.89 -23.09 -12.54
CA HIS A 164 15.02 -22.28 -11.31
C HIS A 164 13.75 -21.51 -10.93
N LEU A 165 12.92 -21.15 -11.91
CA LEU A 165 11.60 -20.57 -11.67
C LEU A 165 10.58 -21.64 -11.23
N ASN A 166 10.74 -22.87 -11.67
CA ASN A 166 9.95 -24.02 -11.22
C ASN A 166 10.41 -24.56 -9.86
N SER A 167 11.63 -24.24 -9.40
CA SER A 167 12.11 -24.58 -8.05
C SER A 167 11.60 -23.64 -6.93
N ARG A 168 10.52 -22.88 -7.20
CA ARG A 168 9.59 -22.29 -6.22
C ARG A 168 9.10 -23.27 -5.12
N GLY A 169 9.38 -24.56 -5.27
CA GLY A 169 8.67 -25.71 -4.72
C GLY A 169 8.68 -25.94 -3.21
N LEU A 170 9.45 -25.21 -2.38
CA LEU A 170 9.41 -25.40 -0.92
C LEU A 170 8.65 -24.25 -0.22
N LEU A 171 9.08 -23.00 -0.42
CA LEU A 171 8.35 -21.84 0.09
C LEU A 171 6.98 -21.64 -0.57
N MET A 172 6.86 -21.86 -1.89
CA MET A 172 5.57 -21.74 -2.57
C MET A 172 4.65 -22.94 -2.32
N ARG A 173 5.17 -24.06 -1.80
CA ARG A 173 4.33 -25.18 -1.33
C ARG A 173 3.70 -24.88 0.01
N PHE A 174 4.41 -24.17 0.90
CA PHE A 174 3.90 -23.77 2.20
C PHE A 174 3.05 -22.48 2.15
N PHE A 175 3.54 -21.44 1.47
CA PHE A 175 2.86 -20.14 1.38
C PHE A 175 1.95 -20.00 0.16
N GLY A 176 2.08 -20.86 -0.86
CA GLY A 176 1.28 -20.78 -2.09
C GLY A 176 -0.24 -20.91 -1.89
N PRO A 177 -0.77 -21.71 -0.94
CA PRO A 177 -2.20 -21.69 -0.62
C PRO A 177 -2.68 -20.33 -0.11
N ILE A 178 -1.87 -19.64 0.70
CA ILE A 178 -2.21 -18.33 1.26
C ILE A 178 -2.01 -17.23 0.21
N ALA A 179 -0.92 -17.29 -0.55
CA ALA A 179 -0.68 -16.41 -1.69
C ALA A 179 -1.82 -16.48 -2.72
N ARG A 180 -2.37 -17.67 -2.98
CA ARG A 180 -3.53 -17.84 -3.88
C ARG A 180 -4.83 -17.26 -3.32
N ARG A 181 -4.91 -16.93 -2.02
CA ARG A 181 -6.12 -16.30 -1.47
C ARG A 181 -6.28 -14.88 -1.98
N ILE A 182 -5.21 -14.08 -2.12
CA ILE A 182 -5.26 -12.72 -2.69
C ILE A 182 -4.79 -12.73 -4.13
N ASP A 183 -5.66 -13.20 -5.02
CA ASP A 183 -5.42 -13.34 -6.46
C ASP A 183 -6.12 -12.25 -7.30
N LYS A 184 -6.92 -11.37 -6.69
CA LYS A 184 -7.68 -10.31 -7.36
C LYS A 184 -7.71 -9.05 -6.49
N SER A 185 -7.70 -7.88 -7.12
CA SER A 185 -7.69 -6.58 -6.42
C SER A 185 -8.88 -6.40 -5.46
N TRP A 186 -10.06 -6.93 -5.77
CA TRP A 186 -11.24 -6.78 -4.90
C TRP A 186 -11.08 -7.46 -3.53
N LYS A 187 -10.22 -8.47 -3.43
CA LYS A 187 -9.95 -9.19 -2.17
C LYS A 187 -9.18 -8.33 -1.16
N MET A 188 -8.71 -7.16 -1.57
CA MET A 188 -8.20 -6.15 -0.65
C MET A 188 -9.30 -5.48 0.18
N TYR A 189 -10.57 -5.54 -0.24
CA TYR A 189 -11.68 -4.98 0.53
C TYR A 189 -11.85 -5.61 1.92
N PRO A 190 -11.99 -6.95 2.05
CA PRO A 190 -12.06 -7.56 3.37
C PRO A 190 -10.77 -7.38 4.17
N LEU A 191 -9.61 -7.27 3.51
CA LEU A 191 -8.36 -6.97 4.21
C LEU A 191 -8.36 -5.54 4.77
N GLY A 192 -8.84 -4.57 3.99
CA GLY A 192 -9.02 -3.18 4.44
C GLY A 192 -9.96 -3.08 5.64
N ILE A 193 -11.02 -3.89 5.69
CA ILE A 193 -11.87 -3.99 6.90
C ILE A 193 -11.06 -4.45 8.10
N LEU A 194 -10.22 -5.48 7.94
CA LEU A 194 -9.42 -5.99 9.06
C LEU A 194 -8.39 -4.96 9.56
N PHE A 195 -7.82 -4.18 8.64
CA PHE A 195 -6.91 -3.07 8.97
C PHE A 195 -7.66 -1.93 9.66
N GLY A 196 -8.84 -1.55 9.16
CA GLY A 196 -9.69 -0.52 9.78
C GLY A 196 -10.35 -0.93 11.09
N LEU A 197 -10.23 -2.20 11.51
CA LEU A 197 -10.56 -2.60 12.88
C LEU A 197 -9.42 -2.32 13.84
N GLY A 198 -8.19 -2.10 13.37
CA GLY A 198 -7.08 -1.64 14.18
C GLY A 198 -7.26 -0.17 14.51
N PHE A 199 -7.95 0.11 15.61
CA PHE A 199 -8.17 1.46 16.17
C PHE A 199 -6.88 2.20 16.61
N ASP A 200 -5.72 1.84 16.07
CA ASP A 200 -4.40 2.28 16.52
C ASP A 200 -3.90 3.54 15.79
N THR A 201 -4.72 4.15 14.92
CA THR A 201 -4.29 5.35 14.17
C THR A 201 -4.91 6.64 14.70
N ALA A 202 -4.05 7.63 14.94
CA ALA A 202 -4.44 8.94 15.45
C ALA A 202 -5.39 9.69 14.48
N THR A 203 -5.36 9.37 13.19
CA THR A 203 -6.24 9.91 12.16
C THR A 203 -7.66 9.38 12.26
N GLU A 204 -7.84 8.08 12.48
CA GLU A 204 -9.15 7.46 12.70
C GLU A 204 -9.77 7.97 14.00
N ILE A 205 -9.01 7.91 15.11
CA ILE A 205 -9.45 8.45 16.41
C ILE A 205 -9.79 9.94 16.27
N GLY A 206 -8.95 10.72 15.59
CA GLY A 206 -9.17 12.15 15.34
C GLY A 206 -10.50 12.41 14.60
N LEU A 207 -10.80 11.63 13.57
CA LEU A 207 -12.08 11.73 12.86
C LEU A 207 -13.26 11.35 13.76
N LEU A 208 -13.15 10.26 14.52
CA LEU A 208 -14.22 9.80 15.40
C LEU A 208 -14.47 10.78 16.56
N VAL A 209 -13.44 11.45 17.05
CA VAL A 209 -13.56 12.55 18.02
C VAL A 209 -14.28 13.74 17.37
N LEU A 210 -13.94 14.12 16.14
CA LEU A 210 -14.65 15.18 15.41
C LEU A 210 -16.13 14.83 15.21
N ALA A 211 -16.43 13.58 14.83
CA ALA A 211 -17.79 13.08 14.70
C ALA A 211 -18.53 13.04 16.05
N GLY A 212 -17.86 12.60 17.11
CA GLY A 212 -18.41 12.57 18.47
C GLY A 212 -18.73 13.96 19.02
N SER A 213 -17.82 14.92 18.86
CA SER A 213 -18.04 16.33 19.22
C SER A 213 -19.20 16.93 18.43
N SER A 214 -19.32 16.54 17.15
CA SER A 214 -20.45 16.92 16.29
C SER A 214 -21.79 16.39 16.81
N VAL A 215 -21.83 15.14 17.30
CA VAL A 215 -23.00 14.54 17.95
C VAL A 215 -23.36 15.27 19.24
N VAL A 216 -22.37 15.56 20.09
CA VAL A 216 -22.58 16.27 21.37
C VAL A 216 -23.11 17.69 21.13
N ALA A 217 -22.66 18.35 20.07
CA ALA A 217 -23.16 19.66 19.66
C ALA A 217 -24.59 19.64 19.08
N GLY A 218 -25.22 18.47 18.96
CA GLY A 218 -26.58 18.33 18.44
C GLY A 218 -26.67 18.56 16.93
N LEU A 219 -25.58 18.34 16.19
CA LEU A 219 -25.59 18.47 14.73
C LEU A 219 -26.53 17.44 14.10
N PRO A 220 -27.18 17.80 12.98
CA PRO A 220 -28.03 16.85 12.29
C PRO A 220 -27.20 15.71 11.69
N TRP A 221 -27.79 14.52 11.59
CA TRP A 221 -27.10 13.31 11.15
C TRP A 221 -26.39 13.43 9.79
N TRP A 222 -26.95 14.22 8.86
CA TRP A 222 -26.31 14.46 7.55
C TRP A 222 -24.99 15.24 7.67
N ALA A 223 -24.87 16.14 8.64
CA ALA A 223 -23.64 16.87 8.90
C ALA A 223 -22.56 15.91 9.41
N ILE A 224 -22.92 15.00 10.32
CA ILE A 224 -22.00 14.02 10.89
C ILE A 224 -21.52 13.02 9.84
N ILE A 225 -22.43 12.51 8.99
CA ILE A 225 -22.09 11.59 7.88
C ILE A 225 -21.21 12.24 6.81
N SER A 226 -21.25 13.56 6.65
CA SER A 226 -20.38 14.23 5.68
C SER A 226 -18.90 14.04 6.00
N LEU A 227 -18.52 13.96 7.29
CA LEU A 227 -17.13 13.81 7.73
C LEU A 227 -16.48 12.49 7.27
N PRO A 228 -17.05 11.30 7.55
CA PRO A 228 -16.47 10.04 7.07
C PRO A 228 -16.53 9.90 5.55
N LEU A 229 -17.44 10.60 4.83
CA LEU A 229 -17.39 10.63 3.36
C LEU A 229 -16.19 11.43 2.83
N PHE A 230 -15.84 12.55 3.47
CA PHE A 230 -14.62 13.28 3.14
C PHE A 230 -13.37 12.49 3.49
N PHE A 231 -13.34 11.85 4.66
CA PHE A 231 -12.24 10.96 5.05
C PHE A 231 -12.05 9.83 4.01
N ALA A 232 -13.13 9.12 3.68
CA ALA A 232 -13.10 8.05 2.68
C ALA A 232 -12.70 8.58 1.29
N GLY A 233 -13.18 9.77 0.92
CA GLY A 233 -12.82 10.41 -0.36
C GLY A 233 -11.33 10.71 -0.46
N GLY A 234 -10.73 11.27 0.60
CA GLY A 234 -9.30 11.61 0.64
C GLY A 234 -8.42 10.37 0.66
N MET A 235 -8.76 9.40 1.50
CA MET A 235 -8.05 8.14 1.61
C MET A 235 -8.12 7.33 0.31
N SER A 236 -9.34 7.10 -0.23
CA SER A 236 -9.51 6.33 -1.46
C SER A 236 -8.88 6.99 -2.67
N LEU A 237 -8.79 8.32 -2.72
CA LEU A 237 -8.08 9.00 -3.80
C LEU A 237 -6.58 8.67 -3.76
N LEU A 238 -5.93 8.82 -2.61
CA LEU A 238 -4.49 8.63 -2.49
C LEU A 238 -4.08 7.17 -2.60
N ASP A 239 -4.78 6.24 -1.93
CA ASP A 239 -4.49 4.80 -2.06
C ASP A 239 -4.71 4.31 -3.50
N THR A 240 -5.70 4.87 -4.20
CA THR A 240 -5.92 4.58 -5.62
C THR A 240 -4.77 5.12 -6.48
N ILE A 241 -4.29 6.32 -6.19
CA ILE A 241 -3.14 6.91 -6.87
C ILE A 241 -1.90 6.06 -6.63
N ASP A 242 -1.65 5.63 -5.40
CA ASP A 242 -0.53 4.77 -5.03
C ASP A 242 -0.52 3.46 -5.84
N GLY A 243 -1.62 2.69 -5.74
CA GLY A 243 -1.77 1.44 -6.49
C GLY A 243 -1.69 1.65 -8.02
N SER A 244 -2.25 2.73 -8.54
CA SER A 244 -2.21 3.05 -9.98
C SER A 244 -0.82 3.51 -10.44
N PHE A 245 -0.14 4.31 -9.62
CA PHE A 245 1.22 4.79 -9.87
C PHE A 245 2.19 3.63 -9.91
N MET A 246 2.07 2.68 -8.99
CA MET A 246 2.89 1.47 -9.00
C MET A 246 2.67 0.66 -10.28
N ASN A 247 1.42 0.46 -10.70
CA ASN A 247 1.12 -0.20 -11.98
C ASN A 247 1.71 0.56 -13.19
N PHE A 248 1.67 1.89 -13.20
CA PHE A 248 2.21 2.71 -14.29
C PHE A 248 3.74 2.75 -14.31
N ALA A 249 4.38 2.93 -13.15
CA ALA A 249 5.82 2.83 -12.96
C ALA A 249 6.35 1.50 -13.50
N TYR A 250 5.66 0.41 -13.17
CA TYR A 250 5.98 -0.90 -13.73
C TYR A 250 5.66 -0.98 -15.23
N GLY A 251 4.50 -0.47 -15.68
CA GLY A 251 4.07 -0.43 -17.08
C GLY A 251 5.04 0.31 -18.02
N TRP A 252 5.58 1.44 -17.58
CA TRP A 252 6.57 2.24 -18.29
C TRP A 252 7.92 1.51 -18.41
N ALA A 253 8.26 0.61 -17.46
CA ALA A 253 9.46 -0.19 -17.53
C ALA A 253 9.46 -1.26 -18.64
N PHE A 254 8.32 -1.51 -19.32
CA PHE A 254 8.17 -2.56 -20.34
C PHE A 254 8.69 -2.23 -21.74
N SER A 255 9.18 -1.01 -22.04
CA SER A 255 9.69 -0.72 -23.38
C SER A 255 11.16 -1.08 -23.66
N LYS A 256 11.95 -1.56 -22.67
CA LYS A 256 13.28 -2.19 -22.90
C LYS A 256 13.62 -3.28 -21.85
N PRO A 257 14.13 -4.49 -22.24
CA PRO A 257 14.29 -5.65 -21.33
C PRO A 257 15.22 -5.42 -20.13
N VAL A 258 16.38 -4.77 -20.33
CA VAL A 258 17.37 -4.56 -19.25
C VAL A 258 16.91 -3.50 -18.25
N ARG A 259 16.22 -2.46 -18.72
CA ARG A 259 15.61 -1.42 -17.88
C ARG A 259 14.57 -2.02 -16.93
N LYS A 260 13.78 -2.96 -17.43
CA LYS A 260 12.75 -3.67 -16.66
C LYS A 260 13.32 -4.34 -15.41
N VAL A 261 14.48 -4.99 -15.51
CA VAL A 261 15.05 -5.79 -14.40
C VAL A 261 15.58 -4.90 -13.28
N TYR A 262 16.34 -3.85 -13.58
CA TYR A 262 16.87 -2.93 -12.56
C TYR A 262 15.77 -2.19 -11.79
N TYR A 263 14.81 -1.60 -12.51
CA TYR A 263 13.69 -0.91 -11.87
C TYR A 263 12.85 -1.87 -11.03
N ASN A 264 12.61 -3.10 -11.53
CA ASN A 264 11.93 -4.13 -10.76
C ASN A 264 12.67 -4.50 -9.47
N ILE A 265 14.00 -4.66 -9.51
CA ILE A 265 14.78 -5.01 -8.33
C ILE A 265 14.75 -3.87 -7.29
N ILE A 266 14.93 -2.62 -7.71
CA ILE A 266 14.96 -1.47 -6.79
C ILE A 266 13.60 -1.28 -6.13
N ILE A 267 12.52 -1.21 -6.92
CA ILE A 267 11.17 -0.94 -6.38
C ILE A 267 10.72 -2.11 -5.51
N THR A 268 10.87 -3.35 -5.98
CA THR A 268 10.49 -4.52 -5.16
C THR A 268 11.36 -4.67 -3.92
N GLY A 269 12.66 -4.38 -4.02
CA GLY A 269 13.56 -4.37 -2.86
C GLY A 269 13.12 -3.35 -1.81
N LEU A 270 12.75 -2.14 -2.25
CA LEU A 270 12.24 -1.10 -1.34
C LEU A 270 10.91 -1.52 -0.70
N SER A 271 9.91 -1.93 -1.48
CA SER A 271 8.60 -2.34 -0.92
C SER A 271 8.70 -3.55 0.01
N VAL A 272 9.58 -4.52 -0.27
CA VAL A 272 9.84 -5.66 0.62
C VAL A 272 10.54 -5.22 1.90
N ALA A 273 11.55 -4.37 1.81
CA ALA A 273 12.28 -3.88 2.98
C ALA A 273 11.36 -3.08 3.92
N VAL A 274 10.52 -2.21 3.36
CA VAL A 274 9.53 -1.45 4.14
C VAL A 274 8.53 -2.40 4.79
N ALA A 275 7.94 -3.35 4.06
CA ALA A 275 6.97 -4.27 4.65
C ALA A 275 7.56 -5.21 5.72
N LEU A 276 8.81 -5.67 5.57
CA LEU A 276 9.52 -6.43 6.61
C LEU A 276 9.76 -5.58 7.86
N PHE A 277 10.10 -4.31 7.67
CA PHE A 277 10.34 -3.38 8.78
C PHE A 277 9.05 -3.05 9.52
N VAL A 278 8.01 -2.61 8.81
CA VAL A 278 6.71 -2.22 9.37
C VAL A 278 6.03 -3.42 10.00
N GLY A 279 5.86 -4.52 9.25
CA GLY A 279 5.20 -5.73 9.77
C GLY A 279 5.99 -6.40 10.91
N GLY A 280 7.32 -6.33 10.87
CA GLY A 280 8.17 -6.78 11.97
C GLY A 280 7.98 -5.95 13.24
N LEU A 281 7.93 -4.62 13.10
CA LEU A 281 7.67 -3.71 14.22
C LEU A 281 6.27 -3.92 14.82
N GLU A 282 5.23 -4.04 14.01
CA GLU A 282 3.86 -4.31 14.48
C GLU A 282 3.77 -5.61 15.29
N ILE A 283 4.40 -6.69 14.82
CA ILE A 283 4.47 -7.95 15.56
C ILE A 283 5.25 -7.77 16.87
N CYS A 284 6.36 -7.03 16.85
CA CYS A 284 7.13 -6.73 18.06
C CYS A 284 6.30 -5.92 19.07
N GLN A 285 5.52 -4.94 18.62
CA GLN A 285 4.63 -4.13 19.46
C GLN A 285 3.54 -5.00 20.11
N VAL A 286 2.92 -5.89 19.35
CA VAL A 286 1.92 -6.85 19.87
C VAL A 286 2.55 -7.76 20.93
N ILE A 287 3.72 -8.35 20.65
CA ILE A 287 4.41 -9.24 21.58
C ILE A 287 4.82 -8.49 22.84
N ALA A 288 5.38 -7.29 22.70
CA ALA A 288 5.81 -6.47 23.83
C ALA A 288 4.64 -6.10 24.73
N GLY A 289 3.52 -5.65 24.15
CA GLY A 289 2.32 -5.27 24.88
C GLY A 289 1.65 -6.46 25.58
N GLN A 290 1.53 -7.61 24.91
CA GLN A 290 0.83 -8.78 25.47
C GLN A 290 1.64 -9.50 26.56
N LEU A 291 2.97 -9.51 26.43
CA LEU A 291 3.85 -10.17 27.41
C LEU A 291 4.40 -9.19 28.47
N ASN A 292 3.99 -7.92 28.44
CA ASN A 292 4.53 -6.85 29.29
C ASN A 292 6.07 -6.83 29.29
N LEU A 293 6.68 -6.97 28.11
CA LEU A 293 8.13 -6.99 27.97
C LEU A 293 8.68 -5.57 28.11
N THR A 294 9.56 -5.39 29.07
CA THR A 294 10.22 -4.11 29.34
C THR A 294 11.70 -4.15 28.99
N GLY A 295 12.28 -3.02 28.61
CA GLY A 295 13.71 -2.85 28.37
C GLY A 295 14.03 -2.33 26.97
N GLY A 296 15.27 -1.86 26.77
CA GLY A 296 15.62 -0.94 25.69
C GLY A 296 15.10 -1.25 24.28
N PHE A 297 15.15 -2.51 23.81
CA PHE A 297 14.63 -2.87 22.49
C PHE A 297 13.09 -2.81 22.42
N TRP A 298 12.40 -3.33 23.43
CA TRP A 298 10.93 -3.39 23.48
C TRP A 298 10.33 -2.00 23.71
N ASP A 299 10.95 -1.21 24.60
CA ASP A 299 10.54 0.17 24.84
C ASP A 299 10.73 1.03 23.58
N TYR A 300 11.81 0.80 22.82
CA TYR A 300 12.00 1.47 21.52
C TYR A 300 10.95 1.06 20.49
N ALA A 301 10.63 -0.23 20.39
CA ALA A 301 9.62 -0.72 19.46
C ALA A 301 8.22 -0.17 19.79
N LEU A 302 7.86 -0.12 21.08
CA LEU A 302 6.60 0.47 21.56
C LEU A 302 6.53 1.98 21.37
N ALA A 303 7.66 2.69 21.51
CA ALA A 303 7.71 4.14 21.32
C ALA A 303 7.73 4.57 19.83
N PHE A 304 7.90 3.62 18.90
CA PHE A 304 8.02 3.93 17.48
C PHE A 304 6.65 4.21 16.85
N ASP A 305 6.44 5.45 16.43
CA ASP A 305 5.22 5.87 15.74
C ASP A 305 5.24 5.50 14.25
N LEU A 306 4.43 4.50 13.88
CA LEU A 306 4.27 4.05 12.50
C LEU A 306 3.66 5.13 11.59
N ASN A 307 2.86 6.05 12.13
CA ASN A 307 2.30 7.16 11.35
C ASN A 307 3.42 8.09 10.87
N SER A 308 4.37 8.40 11.77
CA SER A 308 5.56 9.19 11.43
C SER A 308 6.45 8.47 10.42
N ALA A 309 6.57 7.14 10.53
CA ALA A 309 7.33 6.32 9.60
C ALA A 309 6.81 6.40 8.16
N GLY A 310 5.49 6.54 7.97
CA GLY A 310 4.86 6.75 6.66
C GLY A 310 5.49 7.88 5.85
N TYR A 311 5.69 9.05 6.47
CA TYR A 311 6.33 10.20 5.81
C TYR A 311 7.78 9.92 5.38
N PHE A 312 8.53 9.19 6.21
CA PHE A 312 9.91 8.79 5.87
C PHE A 312 9.93 7.78 4.73
N ILE A 313 8.97 6.86 4.68
CA ILE A 313 8.82 5.88 3.60
C ILE A 313 8.52 6.59 2.28
N VAL A 314 7.53 7.48 2.26
CA VAL A 314 7.21 8.29 1.07
C VAL A 314 8.41 9.12 0.64
N GLY A 315 9.09 9.78 1.58
CA GLY A 315 10.32 10.53 1.32
C GLY A 315 11.42 9.65 0.70
N ALA A 316 11.62 8.44 1.23
CA ALA A 316 12.54 7.46 0.67
C ALA A 316 12.15 7.04 -0.76
N PHE A 317 10.86 6.79 -1.03
CA PHE A 317 10.38 6.51 -2.38
C PHE A 317 10.69 7.68 -3.32
N VAL A 318 10.38 8.92 -2.93
CA VAL A 318 10.66 10.12 -3.73
C VAL A 318 12.15 10.29 -4.01
N VAL A 319 13.00 10.08 -3.01
CA VAL A 319 14.47 10.16 -3.17
C VAL A 319 14.97 9.07 -4.09
N VAL A 320 14.56 7.81 -3.88
CA VAL A 320 14.97 6.67 -4.72
C VAL A 320 14.52 6.88 -6.16
N TRP A 321 13.30 7.38 -6.37
CA TRP A 321 12.79 7.73 -7.70
C TRP A 321 13.57 8.87 -8.34
N SER A 322 13.84 9.94 -7.59
CA SER A 322 14.61 11.08 -8.08
C SER A 322 16.01 10.63 -8.49
N VAL A 323 16.68 9.83 -7.66
CA VAL A 323 17.99 9.25 -7.98
C VAL A 323 17.91 8.33 -9.18
N ALA A 324 16.89 7.46 -9.29
CA ALA A 324 16.72 6.58 -10.44
C ALA A 324 16.52 7.37 -11.75
N LEU A 325 15.71 8.44 -11.72
CA LEU A 325 15.48 9.33 -12.86
C LEU A 325 16.73 10.14 -13.22
N LEU A 326 17.48 10.62 -12.23
CA LEU A 326 18.73 11.35 -12.43
C LEU A 326 19.84 10.46 -12.98
N LEU A 327 20.03 9.26 -12.41
CA LEU A 327 20.94 8.24 -12.94
C LEU A 327 20.54 7.82 -14.35
N TRP A 328 19.26 7.83 -14.69
CA TRP A 328 18.81 7.61 -16.05
C TRP A 328 19.17 8.77 -16.98
N ARG A 329 18.83 10.01 -16.60
CA ARG A 329 19.09 11.20 -17.43
C ARG A 329 20.58 11.46 -17.66
N TYR A 330 21.42 11.17 -16.67
CA TYR A 330 22.84 11.53 -16.69
C TYR A 330 23.79 10.33 -16.78
N GLY A 331 23.38 9.12 -16.36
CA GLY A 331 24.28 7.98 -16.19
C GLY A 331 24.64 7.22 -17.48
N LYS A 332 24.00 7.53 -18.62
CA LYS A 332 24.19 6.84 -19.92
C LYS A 332 24.28 5.31 -19.77
N ILE A 333 23.45 4.76 -18.88
CA ILE A 333 23.51 3.33 -18.49
C ILE A 333 23.21 2.44 -19.70
N GLU A 334 22.36 2.91 -20.62
CA GLU A 334 22.09 2.25 -21.90
C GLU A 334 23.38 2.06 -22.72
N GLU A 335 24.12 3.13 -23.04
CA GLU A 335 25.37 3.04 -23.84
C GLU A 335 26.42 2.12 -23.19
N ARG A 336 26.58 2.19 -21.86
CA ARG A 336 27.55 1.35 -21.14
C ARG A 336 27.21 -0.13 -21.18
N TRP A 337 25.92 -0.48 -21.13
CA TRP A 337 25.46 -1.86 -21.24
C TRP A 337 25.48 -2.37 -22.68
N HIS A 338 25.08 -1.53 -23.65
CA HIS A 338 25.20 -1.82 -25.07
C HIS A 338 26.62 -2.25 -25.43
N ASN A 339 27.61 -1.47 -24.98
CA ASN A 339 29.02 -1.78 -25.23
C ASN A 339 29.48 -3.08 -24.54
N LYS A 340 28.96 -3.40 -23.35
CA LYS A 340 29.40 -4.57 -22.58
C LYS A 340 28.76 -5.88 -23.07
N ALA A 341 27.47 -5.85 -23.44
CA ALA A 341 26.77 -7.00 -24.02
C ALA A 341 27.32 -7.34 -25.42
N HIS A 342 27.55 -6.31 -26.25
CA HIS A 342 28.17 -6.46 -27.56
C HIS A 342 29.61 -6.99 -27.47
N ALA A 343 30.41 -6.47 -26.52
CA ALA A 343 31.75 -7.00 -26.26
C ALA A 343 31.72 -8.47 -25.79
N ALA A 344 30.71 -8.88 -25.02
CA ALA A 344 30.57 -10.26 -24.56
C ALA A 344 30.17 -11.22 -25.69
N GLN A 345 29.29 -10.82 -26.62
CA GLN A 345 28.96 -11.60 -27.81
C GLN A 345 30.17 -11.78 -28.74
N LEU A 346 30.90 -10.68 -28.99
CA LEU A 346 32.14 -10.72 -29.78
C LEU A 346 33.20 -11.64 -29.14
N ALA A 347 33.36 -11.60 -27.82
CA ALA A 347 34.29 -12.46 -27.10
C ALA A 347 33.91 -13.96 -27.15
N ARG A 348 32.64 -14.28 -27.39
CA ARG A 348 32.14 -15.66 -27.56
C ARG A 348 32.18 -16.15 -29.02
N GLY A 349 32.56 -15.29 -29.98
CA GLY A 349 32.56 -15.64 -31.41
C GLY A 349 31.15 -15.82 -31.99
N GLU A 350 30.13 -15.30 -31.30
CA GLU A 350 28.73 -15.35 -31.76
C GLU A 350 28.54 -14.33 -32.90
N ASN A 351 27.73 -14.68 -33.90
CA ASN A 351 27.28 -13.71 -34.90
C ASN A 351 26.44 -12.65 -34.18
N THR A 352 26.72 -11.36 -34.39
CA THR A 352 26.10 -10.26 -33.64
C THR A 352 24.58 -10.25 -33.82
N ASP A 353 23.86 -10.84 -32.85
CA ASP A 353 22.40 -10.80 -32.78
C ASP A 353 21.99 -9.66 -31.84
N HIS A 354 21.55 -8.57 -32.48
CA HIS A 354 21.09 -7.37 -31.82
C HIS A 354 19.80 -7.63 -31.00
N ALA A 355 18.97 -8.60 -31.35
CA ALA A 355 17.79 -8.95 -30.54
C ALA A 355 18.17 -9.73 -29.29
N ALA A 356 19.08 -10.72 -29.40
CA ALA A 356 19.58 -11.49 -28.25
C ALA A 356 20.39 -10.64 -27.27
N ALA A 357 21.08 -9.60 -27.76
CA ALA A 357 21.75 -8.60 -26.93
C ALA A 357 20.81 -7.54 -26.33
N GLY A 358 19.51 -7.57 -26.64
CA GLY A 358 18.52 -6.60 -26.19
C GLY A 358 18.63 -5.22 -26.84
N ILE A 359 19.25 -5.14 -28.03
CA ILE A 359 19.46 -3.94 -28.86
C ILE A 359 18.22 -3.64 -29.73
N GLU A 360 17.54 -4.66 -30.28
CA GLU A 360 16.26 -4.53 -30.99
C GLU A 360 15.17 -5.41 -30.34
N LEU A 361 13.90 -5.03 -30.51
CA LEU A 361 12.79 -5.94 -30.22
C LEU A 361 12.92 -7.10 -31.21
N GLY A 362 13.31 -8.27 -30.72
CA GLY A 362 13.35 -9.48 -31.55
C GLY A 362 12.01 -9.72 -32.25
N PRO A 363 12.00 -10.52 -33.34
CA PRO A 363 10.78 -10.81 -34.09
C PRO A 363 9.68 -11.24 -33.11
N ILE A 364 8.47 -10.69 -33.29
CA ILE A 364 7.29 -11.02 -32.48
C ILE A 364 7.04 -12.52 -32.65
N ARG A 365 7.65 -13.33 -31.79
CA ARG A 365 7.31 -14.73 -31.60
C ARG A 365 5.99 -14.74 -30.84
N ASP A 366 5.07 -15.59 -31.27
CA ASP A 366 3.70 -15.67 -30.80
C ASP A 366 3.59 -15.37 -29.29
N GLY A 367 2.63 -14.51 -28.95
CA GLY A 367 2.40 -14.09 -27.58
C GLY A 367 2.31 -15.29 -26.64
N PHE A 368 2.96 -15.16 -25.48
CA PHE A 368 2.96 -16.10 -24.36
C PHE A 368 1.64 -16.87 -24.27
N LYS A 369 1.62 -18.10 -24.81
CA LYS A 369 0.51 -19.03 -24.63
C LYS A 369 0.79 -19.76 -23.32
N ILE A 370 -0.10 -19.53 -22.36
CA ILE A 370 -0.19 -20.32 -21.14
C ILE A 370 -0.98 -21.56 -21.54
N ASP A 371 -0.33 -22.72 -21.52
CA ASP A 371 -1.04 -24.00 -21.41
C ASP A 371 -1.53 -24.19 -19.96
#